data_AF-A0A8I1A297-F1
#
_entry.id   AF-A0A8I1A297-F1
#
_cell.length_a   1.000
_cell.length_b   1.000
_cell.length_c   1.000
_cell.angle_alpha   90.00
_cell.angle_beta   90.00
_cell.angle_gamma   90.00
#
_symmetry.space_group_name_H-M   'P 1'
#
loop_
_entity.id
_entity.type
_entity.pdbx_description
1 polymer ?
#
loop_
_entity_poly.entity_id
_entity_poly.type
_entity_poly.pdbx_seq_one_letter_code
_entity_poly.pdbx_strand_id
1 'polypeptide(L)' 'MKVICILCDQVFRPDPLTEKKIKKHPHRIQICPQCHERITKQVTERKKNQSSKT' A
#
# COMPACT_ATOMS: atom_id res chain seq x y z
N MET A 1 9.20 5.69 13.18
CA MET A 1 10.29 5.29 12.26
C MET A 1 10.03 5.82 10.86
N LYS A 2 11.07 6.01 10.05
CA LYS A 2 10.93 6.33 8.62
C LYS A 2 11.05 5.02 7.83
N VAL A 3 10.22 4.85 6.82
CA VAL A 3 10.12 3.61 6.02
C VAL A 3 10.12 3.99 4.53
N ILE A 4 10.78 3.18 3.69
CA ILE A 4 10.83 3.38 2.24
C ILE A 4 9.72 2.55 1.59
N CYS A 5 8.95 3.19 0.70
CA CYS A 5 7.96 2.50 -0.13
C CYS A 5 8.64 1.73 -1.26
N ILE A 6 8.34 0.44 -1.41
CA ILE A 6 8.94 -0.40 -2.49
C ILE A 6 8.54 0.03 -3.91
N LEU A 7 7.45 0.79 -4.05
CA LEU A 7 6.85 1.09 -5.35
C LEU A 7 7.25 2.44 -5.93
N CYS A 8 7.71 3.36 -5.09
CA CYS A 8 8.05 4.72 -5.51
C CYS A 8 9.28 5.29 -4.81
N ASP A 9 9.94 4.48 -3.98
CA ASP A 9 11.14 4.82 -3.20
C ASP A 9 10.99 6.04 -2.28
N GLN A 10 9.76 6.52 -2.08
CA GLN A 10 9.46 7.64 -1.19
C GLN A 10 9.48 7.18 0.27
N VAL A 11 10.05 8.03 1.12
CA VAL A 11 10.05 7.85 2.56
C VAL A 11 8.69 8.28 3.12
N PHE A 12 8.09 7.45 3.96
CA PHE A 12 6.84 7.76 4.65
C PHE A 12 6.90 7.40 6.13
N ARG A 13 5.96 7.95 6.90
CA ARG A 13 5.75 7.61 8.31
C ARG A 13 4.51 6.71 8.44
N PRO A 14 4.65 5.47 8.94
CA PRO A 14 3.50 4.61 9.21
C PRO A 14 2.70 5.12 10.42
N ASP A 15 1.42 4.77 10.48
CA ASP A 15 0.60 4.98 11.68
C ASP A 15 1.10 4.09 12.85
N PRO A 16 0.70 4.36 14.11
CA PRO A 16 1.23 3.63 15.27
C PRO A 16 1.00 2.12 15.24
N LEU A 17 -0.11 1.64 14.64
CA LEU A 17 -0.40 0.21 14.55
C LEU A 17 0.47 -0.45 13.48
N THR A 18 0.60 0.20 12.33
CA THR A 18 1.48 -0.25 11.25
C THR A 18 2.95 -0.22 11.68
N GLU A 19 3.37 0.79 12.44
CA GLU A 19 4.71 0.85 13.01
C GLU A 19 5.01 -0.38 13.91
N LYS A 20 4.08 -0.75 14.79
CA LYS A 20 4.22 -1.95 15.63
C LYS A 20 4.37 -3.22 14.78
N LYS A 21 3.59 -3.34 13.69
CA LYS A 21 3.68 -4.48 12.76
C LYS A 21 5.01 -4.52 12.02
N ILE A 22 5.53 -3.37 11.59
CA ILE A 22 6.83 -3.26 10.92
C ILE A 22 7.95 -3.64 11.87
N LYS A 23 7.94 -3.13 13.11
CA LYS A 23 8.94 -3.50 14.13
C LYS A 23 8.94 -5.01 14.41
N LYS A 24 7.77 -5.65 14.43
CA LYS A 24 7.64 -7.10 14.61
C LYS A 24 8.10 -7.90 13.37
N HIS A 25 7.89 -7.36 12.17
CA HIS A 25 8.19 -8.03 10.90
C HIS A 25 8.91 -7.08 9.92
N PRO A 26 10.18 -6.72 10.18
CA PRO A 26 10.89 -5.70 9.41
C PRO A 26 11.21 -6.12 7.97
N HIS A 27 11.25 -7.43 7.69
CA HIS A 27 11.49 -7.99 6.36
C HIS A 27 10.27 -7.91 5.42
N ARG A 28 9.10 -7.46 5.91
CA ARG A 28 7.92 -7.32 5.05
C ARG A 28 8.02 -6.07 4.19
N ILE A 29 7.61 -6.21 2.94
CA ILE A 29 7.48 -5.11 1.99
C ILE A 29 6.50 -4.07 2.52
N GLN A 30 6.85 -2.80 2.39
CA GLN A 30 6.06 -1.66 2.84
C GLN A 30 5.66 -0.78 1.66
N ILE A 31 4.41 -0.34 1.66
CA ILE A 31 3.84 0.51 0.62
C ILE A 31 3.30 1.78 1.28
N CYS A 32 3.64 2.94 0.72
CA CYS A 32 3.13 4.21 1.24
C CYS A 32 1.61 4.34 0.99
N PRO A 33 0.91 5.16 1.79
CA PRO A 33 -0.53 5.35 1.64
C PRO A 33 -0.96 5.77 0.23
N GLN A 34 -0.18 6.64 -0.41
CA GLN A 34 -0.47 7.12 -1.78
C GLN A 34 -0.43 5.99 -2.82
N CYS A 35 0.59 5.12 -2.76
CA CYS A 35 0.68 3.98 -3.67
C CYS A 35 -0.42 2.94 -3.39
N HIS A 36 -0.75 2.72 -2.11
CA HIS A 36 -1.85 1.85 -1.73
C HIS A 36 -3.18 2.35 -2.30
N GLU A 37 -3.48 3.64 -2.18
CA GLU A 37 -4.69 4.25 -2.74
C GLU A 37 -4.72 4.15 -4.27
N ARG A 38 -3.61 4.47 -4.94
CA ARG A 38 -3.49 4.38 -6.41
C ARG A 38 -3.80 2.97 -6.92
N ILE A 39 -3.23 1.94 -6.29
CA ILE A 39 -3.48 0.54 -6.65
C ILE A 39 -4.92 0.16 -6.34
N THR A 40 -5.43 0.56 -5.18
CA THR A 40 -6.81 0.23 -4.76
C THR A 40 -7.82 0.77 -5.76
N LYS A 41 -7.66 2.03 -6.22
CA LYS A 41 -8.51 2.63 -7.26
C LYS A 41 -8.44 1.82 -8.55
N GLN A 42 -7.24 1.55 -9.05
CA GLN A 42 -7.04 0.80 -10.29
C GLN A 42 -7.66 -0.62 -10.22
N VAL A 43 -7.50 -1.33 -9.11
CA VAL A 43 -8.08 -2.67 -8.91
C VAL A 43 -9.61 -2.58 -8.87
N THR A 44 -10.15 -1.57 -8.18
CA THR A 44 -11.60 -1.36 -8.09
C THR A 44 -12.22 -1.07 -9.45
N GLU A 45 -11.58 -0.22 -10.26
CA GLU A 45 -12.02 0.09 -11.62
C GLU A 45 -11.98 -1.14 -12.53
N ARG A 46 -10.90 -1.94 -12.46
CA ARG A 46 -10.81 -3.21 -13.21
C ARG A 46 -11.95 -4.16 -12.85
N LYS A 47 -12.29 -4.29 -11.57
CA LYS A 47 -13.40 -5.13 -11.10
C LYS A 47 -14.75 -4.64 -11.62
N LYS A 48 -15.01 -3.33 -11.59
CA LYS A 48 -16.24 -2.74 -12.16
C LYS A 48 -16.38 -3.05 -13.65
N ASN A 49 -15.30 -2.89 -14.41
CA ASN A 49 -15.31 -3.16 -15.85
C ASN A 49 -15.44 -4.65 -16.20
N GLN A 50 -15.05 -5.55 -15.28
CA GLN A 50 -15.28 -6.99 -15.43
C GLN A 50 -16.73 -7.37 -15.14
N SER A 51 -17.39 -6.75 -14.15
CA SER A 51 -18.81 -7.01 -13.85
C SER A 51 -19.78 -6.54 -14.93
N SER A 52 -19.38 -5.61 -15.80
CA SER A 52 -20.21 -5.12 -16.92
C SER A 52 -20.10 -5.97 -18.19
N LYS A 53 -19.34 -7.07 -18.17
CA LYS A 53 -19.11 -7.96 -19.31
C LYS A 53 -19.82 -9.32 -19.22
N THR A 54 -20.73 -9.49 -18.26
CA THR A 54 -21.58 -10.69 -18.11
C THR A 54 -23.02 -10.33 -18.41
#